data_AF-A0A2R6LXL8-F1
#
_entry.id   AF-A0A2R6LXL8-F1
#
_cell.length_a   1.000
_cell.length_b   1.000
_cell.length_c   1.000
_cell.angle_alpha   90.00
_cell.angle_beta   90.00
_cell.angle_gamma   90.00
#
_symmetry.space_group_name_H-M   'P 1'
#
loop_
_entity.id
_entity.type
_entity.pdbx_description
1 polymer ?
#
loop_
_entity_poly.entity_id
_entity_poly.type
_entity_poly.pdbx_seq_one_letter_code
_entity_poly.pdbx_strand_id
1 'polypeptide(L)'
;RLALRFFERAEPVVDSPWSIAVGGDFEFPQTRGPKPPGTDLFNRYVARLMSKAQSDGRLREALYRVFMMERPPTSLLRPSVAWRVLAPAV
;
A
#
# COMPACT_ATOMS: atom_id res chain seq x y z
N ARG A 1 -7.07 -32.67 5.22
CA ARG A 1 -7.45 -31.24 5.09
C ARG A 1 -6.52 -30.56 4.09
N LEU A 2 -6.90 -30.48 2.81
CA LEU A 2 -6.12 -29.79 1.78
C LEU A 2 -6.29 -28.27 1.89
N ALA A 3 -7.53 -27.81 2.08
CA ALA A 3 -7.88 -26.39 2.16
C ALA A 3 -7.05 -25.62 3.20
N LEU A 4 -7.03 -26.07 4.47
CA LEU A 4 -6.29 -25.36 5.53
C LEU A 4 -4.79 -25.27 5.25
N ARG A 5 -4.16 -26.36 4.81
CA ARG A 5 -2.73 -26.37 4.45
C ARG A 5 -2.42 -25.52 3.22
N PHE A 6 -3.39 -25.35 2.31
CA PHE A 6 -3.26 -24.43 1.18
C PHE A 6 -3.31 -22.98 1.66
N PHE A 7 -4.31 -22.62 2.48
CA PHE A 7 -4.45 -21.26 3.00
C PHE A 7 -3.29 -20.84 3.89
N GLU A 8 -2.81 -21.72 4.78
CA GLU A 8 -1.61 -21.48 5.59
C GLU A 8 -0.36 -21.18 4.74
N ARG A 9 -0.26 -21.77 3.54
CA ARG A 9 0.87 -21.52 2.63
C ARG A 9 0.67 -20.31 1.72
N ALA A 10 -0.58 -19.96 1.41
CA ALA A 10 -0.91 -18.82 0.57
C ALA A 10 -0.88 -17.50 1.36
N GLU A 11 -1.27 -17.52 2.64
CA GLU A 11 -1.31 -16.38 3.55
C GLU A 11 -0.08 -15.46 3.44
N PRO A 12 1.18 -15.92 3.64
CA PRO A 12 2.34 -15.03 3.62
C PRO A 12 2.58 -14.36 2.25
N VAL A 13 2.04 -14.92 1.17
CA VAL A 13 2.15 -14.35 -0.19
C VAL A 13 1.11 -13.26 -0.41
N VAL A 14 -0.12 -13.47 0.06
CA VAL A 14 -1.27 -12.61 -0.24
C VAL A 14 -1.57 -11.59 0.85
N ASP A 15 -1.13 -11.81 2.09
CA ASP A 15 -1.47 -10.98 3.25
C ASP A 15 -1.06 -9.50 3.05
N SER A 16 0.12 -9.29 2.48
CA SER A 16 0.66 -7.95 2.26
C SER A 16 -0.10 -7.14 1.19
N PRO A 17 -0.30 -7.64 -0.05
CA PRO A 17 -1.14 -6.94 -1.04
C PRO A 17 -2.61 -6.85 -0.59
N TRP A 18 -3.13 -7.86 0.11
CA TRP A 18 -4.48 -7.85 0.65
C TRP A 18 -4.66 -6.73 1.69
N SER A 19 -3.69 -6.54 2.59
CA SER A 19 -3.70 -5.48 3.60
C SER A 19 -3.70 -4.07 3.00
N ILE A 20 -3.02 -3.83 1.87
CA ILE A 20 -3.14 -2.55 1.16
C ILE A 20 -4.57 -2.38 0.66
N ALA A 21 -5.10 -3.38 -0.06
CA ALA A 21 -6.40 -3.29 -0.72
C ALA A 21 -7.51 -2.98 0.29
N VAL A 22 -7.60 -3.77 1.37
CA VAL A 22 -8.61 -3.57 2.41
C VAL A 22 -8.35 -2.33 3.28
N GLY A 23 -7.09 -1.91 3.41
CA GLY A 23 -6.74 -0.65 4.08
C GLY A 23 -7.27 0.56 3.32
N GLY A 24 -7.17 0.54 1.99
CA GLY A 24 -7.71 1.56 1.09
C GLY A 24 -9.23 1.69 1.18
N ASP A 25 -9.94 0.58 1.46
CA ASP A 25 -11.40 0.61 1.59
C ASP A 25 -11.89 1.58 2.67
N PHE A 26 -11.07 1.91 3.69
CA PHE A 26 -11.42 2.89 4.71
C PHE A 26 -11.48 4.35 4.20
N GLU A 27 -11.09 4.62 2.95
CA GLU A 27 -11.40 5.91 2.30
C GLU A 27 -12.90 6.04 1.96
N PHE A 28 -13.63 4.93 1.87
CA PHE A 28 -15.07 4.93 1.63
C PHE A 28 -15.86 4.97 2.94
N PRO A 29 -16.77 5.94 3.13
CA PRO A 29 -17.60 6.04 4.35
C PRO A 29 -18.46 4.80 4.65
N GLN A 30 -18.71 3.97 3.64
CA GLN A 30 -19.49 2.74 3.74
C GLN A 30 -18.72 1.61 4.41
N THR A 31 -17.39 1.68 4.46
CA THR A 31 -16.54 0.66 5.09
C THR A 31 -16.66 0.74 6.61
N ARG A 32 -17.18 -0.32 7.20
CA ARG A 32 -17.47 -0.42 8.64
C ARG A 32 -16.61 -1.52 9.27
N GLY A 33 -16.27 -1.35 10.54
CA GLY A 33 -15.51 -2.34 11.31
C GLY A 33 -14.32 -1.72 12.07
N PRO A 34 -13.58 -2.54 12.83
CA PRO A 34 -12.39 -2.08 13.52
C PRO A 34 -11.33 -1.65 12.50
N LYS A 35 -11.01 -0.35 12.49
CA LYS A 35 -9.94 0.21 11.67
C LYS A 35 -8.61 0.07 12.39
N PRO A 36 -7.59 -0.57 11.78
CA PRO A 36 -6.25 -0.60 12.37
C PRO A 36 -5.72 0.81 12.66
N PRO A 37 -4.93 0.98 13.74
CA PRO A 37 -4.32 2.28 14.03
C PRO A 37 -3.37 2.68 12.90
N GLY A 38 -3.39 3.96 12.54
CA GLY A 38 -2.52 4.50 11.50
C GLY A 38 -3.01 4.34 10.06
N THR A 39 -4.13 3.64 9.79
CA THR A 39 -4.69 3.50 8.43
C THR A 39 -4.94 4.85 7.76
N ASP A 40 -5.50 5.84 8.46
CA ASP A 40 -5.78 7.16 7.88
C ASP A 40 -4.51 7.92 7.50
N LEU A 41 -3.42 7.71 8.24
CA LEU A 41 -2.13 8.33 7.95
C LEU A 41 -1.51 7.65 6.72
N PHE A 42 -1.56 6.32 6.68
CA PHE A 42 -1.06 5.53 5.56
C PHE A 42 -1.83 5.83 4.27
N ASN A 43 -3.16 5.88 4.31
CA ASN A 43 -3.99 6.20 3.15
C ASN A 43 -3.69 7.61 2.63
N ARG A 44 -3.58 8.61 3.51
CA ARG A 44 -3.14 9.96 3.13
C ARG A 44 -1.75 9.98 2.48
N TYR A 45 -0.81 9.17 2.98
CA TYR A 45 0.51 9.02 2.39
C TYR A 45 0.44 8.41 0.99
N VAL A 46 -0.31 7.33 0.81
CA VAL A 46 -0.49 6.65 -0.48
C VAL A 46 -1.22 7.55 -1.48
N ALA A 47 -2.26 8.27 -1.07
CA ALA A 47 -2.95 9.24 -1.92
C ALA A 47 -2.00 10.33 -2.44
N ARG A 48 -1.15 10.88 -1.56
CA ARG A 48 -0.12 11.85 -1.95
C ARG A 48 0.94 11.23 -2.88
N LEU A 49 1.33 9.98 -2.63
CA LEU A 49 2.24 9.23 -3.49
C LEU A 49 1.65 9.05 -4.89
N MET A 50 0.39 8.60 -5.00
CA MET A 50 -0.30 8.43 -6.27
C MET A 50 -0.40 9.74 -7.05
N SER A 51 -0.73 10.85 -6.36
CA SER A 51 -0.78 12.18 -6.97
C SER A 51 0.58 12.58 -7.56
N LYS A 52 1.67 12.41 -6.82
CA LYS A 52 3.02 12.75 -7.29
C LYS A 52 3.59 11.77 -8.31
N ALA A 53 3.17 10.51 -8.29
CA ALA A 53 3.58 9.52 -9.28
C ALA A 53 3.13 9.87 -10.71
N GLN A 54 2.16 10.78 -10.86
CA GLN A 54 1.76 11.30 -12.17
C GLN A 54 2.87 12.09 -12.88
N SER A 55 3.79 12.72 -12.12
CA SER A 55 4.90 13.51 -12.65
C SER A 55 6.30 13.01 -12.24
N ASP A 56 6.42 12.23 -11.16
CA ASP A 56 7.69 11.60 -10.73
C ASP A 56 7.76 10.13 -11.17
N GLY A 57 8.58 9.86 -12.20
CA GLY A 57 8.80 8.51 -12.73
C GLY A 57 9.35 7.50 -11.71
N ARG A 58 10.10 7.93 -10.70
CA ARG A 58 10.61 7.02 -9.65
C ARG A 58 9.52 6.62 -8.67
N LEU A 59 8.60 7.53 -8.35
CA LEU A 59 7.43 7.20 -7.54
C LEU A 59 6.49 6.26 -8.30
N ARG A 60 6.31 6.50 -9.61
CA ARG A 60 5.53 5.60 -10.47
C ARG A 60 6.11 4.20 -10.51
N GLU A 61 7.42 4.06 -10.76
CA GLU A 61 8.09 2.76 -10.76
C GLU A 61 7.92 2.03 -9.41
N ALA A 62 8.15 2.74 -8.29
CA ALA A 62 7.99 2.15 -6.96
C ALA A 62 6.55 1.66 -6.71
N LEU A 63 5.55 2.46 -7.09
CA LEU A 63 4.13 2.09 -6.95
C LEU A 63 3.79 0.85 -7.80
N TYR A 64 4.20 0.84 -9.07
CA TYR A 64 3.92 -0.28 -9.98
C TYR A 64 4.58 -1.58 -9.53
N ARG A 65 5.80 -1.54 -9.00
CA ARG A 65 6.45 -2.74 -8.45
C ARG A 65 5.69 -3.33 -7.26
N VAL A 66 5.02 -2.51 -6.47
CA VAL A 66 4.15 -2.99 -5.38
C VAL A 66 2.84 -3.54 -5.95
N PHE A 67 2.24 -2.87 -6.94
CA PHE A 67 1.00 -3.33 -7.58
C PHE A 67 1.17 -4.66 -8.33
N MET A 68 2.32 -4.85 -8.97
CA MET A 68 2.70 -6.11 -9.62
C MET A 68 3.24 -7.15 -8.61
N MET A 69 3.19 -6.85 -7.31
CA MET A 69 3.65 -7.71 -6.22
C MET A 69 5.14 -8.10 -6.31
N GLU A 70 5.94 -7.36 -7.08
CA GLU A 70 7.40 -7.54 -7.16
C GLU A 70 8.11 -7.09 -5.88
N ARG A 71 7.52 -6.12 -5.17
CA ARG A 71 8.05 -5.55 -3.94
C ARG A 71 6.97 -5.45 -2.88
N PRO A 72 7.32 -5.57 -1.59
CA PRO A 72 6.35 -5.44 -0.52
C PRO A 72 5.86 -3.98 -0.39
N PRO A 73 4.63 -3.76 0.12
CA PRO A 73 4.05 -2.45 0.47
C PRO A 73 4.99 -1.54 1.27
N THR A 74 5.70 -2.12 2.24
CA THR A 74 6.64 -1.41 3.12
C THR A 74 7.81 -0.79 2.37
N SER A 75 8.08 -1.22 1.13
CA SER A 75 9.08 -0.59 0.27
C SER A 75 8.72 0.85 -0.12
N LEU A 76 7.44 1.23 -0.11
CA LEU A 76 7.00 2.61 -0.34
C LEU A 76 7.42 3.51 0.83
N LEU A 77 7.53 2.97 2.04
CA LEU A 77 7.94 3.72 3.24
C LEU A 77 9.46 3.96 3.32
N ARG A 78 10.24 3.47 2.35
CA ARG A 78 11.69 3.68 2.33
C ARG A 78 12.01 5.17 2.26
N PRO A 79 13.06 5.66 2.96
CA PRO A 79 13.40 7.08 3.01
C PRO A 79 13.51 7.76 1.64
N SER A 80 14.05 7.05 0.63
CA SER A 80 14.18 7.55 -0.74
C SER A 80 12.84 7.84 -1.43
N VAL A 81 11.80 7.05 -1.11
CA VAL A 81 10.44 7.23 -1.63
C VAL A 81 9.68 8.22 -0.76
N ALA A 82 9.74 8.06 0.56
CA ALA A 82 9.09 8.95 1.51
C ALA A 82 9.53 10.42 1.34
N TRP A 83 10.82 10.68 1.12
CA TRP A 83 11.31 12.04 0.85
C TRP A 83 10.65 12.66 -0.39
N ARG A 84 10.53 11.89 -1.49
CA ARG A 84 9.88 12.35 -2.73
C ARG A 84 8.39 12.61 -2.54
N VAL A 85 7.72 11.77 -1.76
CA VAL A 85 6.29 11.95 -1.43
C VAL A 85 6.09 13.20 -0.57
N LEU A 86 6.87 13.34 0.51
CA LEU A 86 6.65 14.36 1.53
C LEU A 86 7.26 15.73 1.21
N ALA A 87 8.27 15.80 0.33
CA ALA A 87 8.83 17.07 -0.11
C ALA A 87 7.74 18.03 -0.64
N PRO A 88 7.92 19.36 -0.54
CA PRO A 88 7.05 20.31 -1.22
C PRO A 88 6.99 20.02 -2.73
N ALA A 89 5.85 20.25 -3.36
CA ALA A 89 5.82 20.39 -4.81
C ALA A 89 6.50 21.73 -5.14
N VAL A 90 7.48 21.71 -6.03
CA VAL A 90 8.09 22.93 -6.60
C VAL A 90 7.16 23.46 -7.68
#